data_AF-A0A1F6P2L6-F1
#
_entry.id   AF-A0A1F6P2L6-F1
#
_cell.length_a   1.000
_cell.length_b   1.000
_cell.length_c   1.000
_cell.angle_alpha   90.00
_cell.angle_beta   90.00
_cell.angle_gamma   90.00
#
_symmetry.space_group_name_H-M   'P 1'
#
loop_
_entity.id
_entity.type
_entity.pdbx_description
1 polymer ?
#
loop_
_entity_poly.entity_id
_entity_poly.type
_entity_poly.pdbx_seq_one_letter_code
_entity_poly.pdbx_strand_id
1 'polypeptide(L)' 'MRRVKKRWQQSGKILQVKKIRYHEKDKSRNMTKKSALHSLKVAGKMEYLKKIGRLPEETRKKF' A
#
# COMPACT_ATOMS: atom_id res chain seq x y z
N MET A 1 -1.90 24.30 9.14
CA MET A 1 -2.14 23.52 7.91
C MET A 1 -2.11 21.97 8.03
N ARG A 2 -1.64 21.35 9.13
CA ARG A 2 -1.53 19.87 9.26
C ARG A 2 -2.87 19.10 9.16
N ARG A 3 -3.92 19.64 9.78
CA ARG A 3 -5.25 18.98 9.86
C ARG A 3 -5.91 18.79 8.50
N VAL A 4 -5.82 19.81 7.64
CA VAL A 4 -6.39 19.78 6.28
C VAL A 4 -5.67 18.75 5.41
N LYS A 5 -4.33 18.71 5.47
CA LYS A 5 -3.53 17.69 4.77
C LYS A 5 -3.88 16.27 5.23
N LYS A 6 -4.03 16.04 6.54
CA LYS A 6 -4.45 14.73 7.09
C LYS A 6 -5.85 14.35 6.60
N ARG A 7 -6.80 15.29 6.59
CA ARG A 7 -8.16 15.08 6.05
C ARG A 7 -8.13 14.68 4.57
N TRP A 8 -7.31 15.32 3.76
CA TRP A 8 -7.16 14.97 2.34
C TRP A 8 -6.51 13.60 2.13
N GLN A 9 -5.50 13.24 2.92
CA GLN A 9 -4.88 11.91 2.88
C GLN A 9 -5.88 10.82 3.27
N GLN A 10 -6.61 11.01 4.37
CA GLN A 10 -7.63 10.08 4.86
C GLN A 10 -8.78 9.93 3.85
N SER A 11 -9.19 11.01 3.21
CA SER A 11 -10.23 10.97 2.16
C SER A 11 -9.82 10.18 0.91
N GLY A 12 -8.53 9.89 0.72
CA GLY A 12 -8.02 9.17 -0.44
C GLY A 12 -8.12 9.94 -1.77
N LYS A 13 -8.71 11.15 -1.79
CA LYS A 13 -8.96 11.93 -3.01
C LYS A 13 -7.67 12.22 -3.79
N ILE A 14 -6.57 12.50 -3.09
CA ILE A 14 -5.26 12.72 -3.71
C ILE A 14 -4.77 11.48 -4.46
N LEU A 15 -4.97 10.29 -3.89
CA LEU A 15 -4.57 9.02 -4.53
C LEU A 15 -5.46 8.71 -5.73
N GLN A 16 -6.76 8.97 -5.62
CA GLN A 16 -7.69 8.80 -6.73
C GLN A 16 -7.27 9.67 -7.93
N VAL A 17 -7.02 10.96 -7.70
CA VAL A 17 -6.57 11.91 -8.75
C VAL A 17 -5.28 11.42 -9.42
N LYS A 18 -4.33 10.88 -8.64
CA LYS A 18 -3.09 10.31 -9.20
C LYS A 18 -3.33 9.06 -10.06
N LYS A 19 -4.25 8.19 -9.64
CA LYS A 19 -4.61 6.96 -10.38
C LYS A 19 -5.28 7.26 -11.72
N ILE A 20 -6.21 8.21 -11.75
CA ILE A 20 -6.97 8.55 -12.97
C ILE A 20 -6.24 9.55 -13.88
N ARG A 21 -5.06 10.04 -13.48
CA ARG A 21 -4.29 11.06 -14.24
C ARG A 21 -3.95 10.57 -15.66
N TYR A 22 -3.70 9.27 -15.80
CA TYR A 22 -3.34 8.64 -17.07
C TYR A 22 -4.26 7.45 -17.33
N HIS A 23 -4.48 7.14 -18.60
CA HIS A 23 -5.22 5.94 -19.00
C HIS A 23 -4.40 4.69 -18.68
N GLU A 24 -4.86 3.90 -17.71
CA GLU A 24 -4.35 2.57 -17.40
C GLU A 24 -5.32 1.52 -17.94
N LYS A 25 -4.81 0.49 -18.64
CA LYS A 25 -5.64 -0.63 -19.09
C LYS A 25 -6.07 -1.48 -17.90
N ASP A 26 -7.23 -2.12 -18.01
CA ASP A 26 -7.70 -3.06 -17.00
C ASP A 26 -6.71 -4.20 -16.75
N LYS A 27 -6.55 -4.58 -15.48
CA LYS A 27 -5.64 -5.64 -15.08
C LYS A 27 -6.17 -7.00 -15.51
N SER A 28 -5.33 -7.77 -16.19
CA SER A 28 -5.65 -9.17 -16.50
C SER A 28 -5.75 -10.03 -15.23
N ARG A 29 -6.42 -11.18 -15.33
CA ARG A 29 -6.55 -12.15 -14.23
C ARG A 29 -5.18 -12.59 -13.69
N ASN A 30 -4.19 -12.76 -14.57
CA ASN A 30 -2.83 -13.15 -14.19
C ASN A 30 -2.14 -12.03 -13.37
N MET A 31 -2.27 -10.78 -13.81
CA MET A 31 -1.71 -9.63 -13.10
C MET A 31 -2.33 -9.46 -11.70
N THR A 32 -3.64 -9.66 -11.59
CA THR A 32 -4.36 -9.64 -10.31
C THR A 32 -3.87 -10.75 -9.38
N LYS A 33 -3.73 -11.99 -9.89
CA LYS A 33 -3.20 -13.13 -9.13
C LYS A 33 -1.78 -12.89 -8.64
N LYS A 34 -0.90 -12.38 -9.51
CA LYS A 34 0.49 -12.06 -9.15
C LYS A 34 0.56 -11.01 -8.03
N SER A 35 -0.27 -9.98 -8.11
CA SER A 35 -0.39 -8.96 -7.07
C SER A 35 -0.83 -9.56 -5.73
N ALA A 36 -1.85 -10.42 -5.74
CA ALA A 36 -2.37 -11.05 -4.53
C ALA A 36 -1.32 -11.95 -3.85
N LEU A 37 -0.62 -12.78 -4.64
CA LEU A 37 0.47 -13.64 -4.13
C LEU A 37 1.61 -12.82 -3.52
N HIS A 38 1.96 -11.70 -4.15
CA HIS A 38 2.96 -10.79 -3.60
C HIS A 38 2.52 -10.20 -2.25
N SER A 39 1.27 -9.74 -2.15
CA SER A 39 0.72 -9.22 -0.89
C SER A 39 0.77 -10.25 0.25
N LEU A 40 0.41 -11.51 -0.03
CA LEU A 40 0.49 -12.59 0.95
C LEU A 40 1.94 -12.87 1.39
N LYS A 41 2.88 -12.91 0.43
CA LYS A 41 4.31 -13.12 0.72
C LYS A 41 4.88 -12.02 1.62
N VAL A 42 4.53 -10.76 1.35
CA VAL A 42 4.96 -9.62 2.16
C VAL A 42 4.35 -9.69 3.56
N ALA A 43 3.05 -9.99 3.67
CA ALA A 43 2.39 -10.15 4.96
C ALA A 43 3.05 -11.24 5.82
N GLY A 44 3.29 -12.43 5.25
CA GLY A 44 3.97 -13.52 5.96
C GLY A 44 5.40 -13.18 6.37
N LYS A 45 6.16 -12.49 5.51
CA LYS A 45 7.51 -12.00 5.87
C LYS A 45 7.46 -11.00 7.03
N MET A 46 6.48 -10.09 7.02
CA MET A 46 6.33 -9.09 8.09
C MET A 46 5.93 -9.73 9.43
N GLU A 47 5.03 -10.72 9.41
CA GLU A 47 4.66 -11.50 10.59
C GLU A 47 5.85 -12.26 11.17
N TYR A 48 6.65 -12.88 10.30
CA TYR A 48 7.88 -13.55 10.70
C TYR A 48 8.89 -12.57 11.32
N LEU A 49 9.15 -11.43 10.67
CA LEU A 49 10.06 -10.39 11.19
C LEU A 49 9.60 -9.81 12.53
N LYS A 50 8.28 -9.66 12.71
CA LYS A 50 7.67 -9.26 13.98
C LYS A 50 7.90 -10.32 15.06
N LYS A 51 7.75 -11.61 14.73
CA LYS A 51 7.96 -12.72 15.66
C LYS A 51 9.41 -12.80 16.16
N ILE A 52 10.39 -12.57 15.29
CA ILE A 52 11.82 -12.62 15.66
C ILE A 52 12.35 -11.30 16.25
N GLY A 53 11.51 -10.27 16.41
CA GLY A 53 11.91 -8.97 16.96
C GLY A 53 12.83 -8.13 16.05
N ARG A 54 13.00 -8.52 14.77
CA ARG A 54 13.83 -7.79 13.79
C ARG A 54 12.98 -6.97 12.81
N LEU A 55 11.81 -6.51 13.24
CA LEU A 55 10.98 -5.65 12.41
C LEU A 55 11.69 -4.29 12.27
N PRO A 56 12.10 -3.87 11.06
CA PRO A 56 12.79 -2.60 10.90
C PRO A 56 11.86 -1.44 11.33
N GLU A 57 12.34 -0.53 12.17
CA GLU A 57 11.54 0.62 12.64
C GLU A 57 11.02 1.50 11.49
N GLU A 58 11.72 1.50 10.35
CA GLU A 58 11.32 2.22 9.14
C GLU A 58 10.02 1.73 8.50
N THR A 59 9.58 0.50 8.81
CA THR A 59 8.32 -0.05 8.25
C THR A 59 7.06 0.60 8.83
N ARG A 60 7.19 1.44 9.86
CA ARG A 60 6.05 2.09 10.54
C ARG A 60 5.55 3.37 9.86
N LYS A 61 6.04 3.74 8.67
CA LYS A 61 5.42 4.83 7.89
C LYS A 61 4.24 4.32 7.07
N LYS A 62 3.11 4.07 7.74
CA LYS A 62 1.81 4.26 7.09
C LYS A 62 1.46 5.74 7.19
N PHE A 63 1.87 6.47 6.14
CA PHE A 63 1.70 7.91 5.87
C PHE A 63 2.65 8.86 6.60
#